data_AF-A0A7C4TWR6-F1
#
_entry.id   AF-A0A7C4TWR6-F1
#
_cell.length_a   1.000
_cell.length_b   1.000
_cell.length_c   1.000
_cell.angle_alpha   90.00
_cell.angle_beta   90.00
_cell.angle_gamma   90.00
#
_symmetry.space_group_name_H-M   'P 1'
#
loop_
_entity.id
_entity.type
_entity.pdbx_description
1 polymer ?
#
loop_
_entity_poly.entity_id
_entity_poly.type
_entity_poly.pdbx_seq_one_letter_code
_entity_poly.pdbx_strand_id
1 'polypeptide(L)'
;MRAPLEREKRRAIGGPREEPRNRRMLPDDTFEVKLTETMAAVRAWSGFVADVAEVEDTEIGDAWHFGLVPHMAGACPVEVVVRRGDQRCDLTIAGETYEDVELGNLDLLPKLIAAVADGRVIRRHGVSRTTGLRHFTATIVHLPDGSVFEAAHASPGAPAVEAEIEWRDLHFLPYRR
;
A
#
# COMPACT_ATOMS: atom_id res chain seq x y z
N MET A 1 -35.91 53.95 27.80
CA MET A 1 -34.91 53.85 26.72
C MET A 1 -33.66 53.18 27.31
N ARG A 2 -33.27 52.01 26.76
CA ARG A 2 -32.05 51.20 26.97
C ARG A 2 -31.90 50.29 28.21
N ALA A 3 -31.70 49.01 27.85
CA ALA A 3 -31.11 47.82 28.53
C ALA A 3 -31.88 47.17 29.69
N PRO A 4 -32.10 45.84 29.61
CA PRO A 4 -31.14 44.93 30.22
C PRO A 4 -30.82 43.69 29.36
N LEU A 5 -29.59 43.20 29.42
CA LEU A 5 -29.22 41.84 29.03
C LEU A 5 -28.01 41.43 29.87
N GLU A 6 -28.29 40.78 31.00
CA GLU A 6 -27.33 39.90 31.64
C GLU A 6 -27.34 38.51 30.97
N ARG A 7 -26.15 37.90 31.01
CA ARG A 7 -25.83 36.46 31.00
C ARG A 7 -25.21 35.87 29.72
N GLU A 8 -23.88 35.84 29.76
CA GLU A 8 -23.09 34.60 29.96
C GLU A 8 -23.23 33.46 28.92
N LYS A 9 -22.19 33.26 28.10
CA LYS A 9 -21.43 32.00 27.91
C LYS A 9 -20.52 32.13 26.68
N ARG A 10 -19.20 32.18 26.88
CA ARG A 10 -18.30 31.02 26.71
C ARG A 10 -18.41 30.35 25.34
N ARG A 11 -17.50 30.65 24.42
CA ARG A 11 -16.28 29.84 24.17
C ARG A 11 -15.54 30.35 22.93
N ALA A 12 -14.24 30.50 23.13
CA ALA A 12 -13.26 30.70 22.08
C ALA A 12 -13.44 29.65 20.98
N ILE A 13 -13.61 30.11 19.75
CA ILE A 13 -13.40 29.28 18.56
C ILE A 13 -11.89 29.25 18.38
N GLY A 14 -11.27 28.23 18.99
CA GLY A 14 -9.89 27.88 18.68
C GLY A 14 -9.80 27.61 17.19
N GLY A 15 -8.80 28.21 16.54
CA GLY A 15 -8.44 27.94 15.16
C GLY A 15 -8.22 26.44 14.92
N PRO A 16 -8.12 26.02 13.64
CA PRO A 16 -7.88 24.63 13.32
C PRO A 16 -6.63 24.16 14.08
N ARG A 17 -6.85 23.21 15.00
CA ARG A 17 -5.77 22.42 15.57
C ARG A 17 -5.11 21.74 14.40
N GLU A 18 -3.91 22.18 14.02
CA GLU A 18 -2.96 21.30 13.35
C GLU A 18 -2.76 20.12 14.29
N GLU A 19 -3.45 19.03 14.01
CA GLU A 19 -3.11 17.75 14.60
C GLU A 19 -1.66 17.47 14.21
N PRO A 20 -0.76 17.15 15.16
CA PRO A 20 0.60 16.83 14.80
C PRO A 20 0.57 15.63 13.84
N ARG A 21 1.22 15.75 12.67
CA ARG A 21 1.55 14.66 11.73
C ARG A 21 2.53 13.64 12.36
N ASN A 22 2.42 13.41 13.66
CA ASN A 22 3.36 12.67 14.47
C ASN A 22 2.60 11.62 15.28
N ARG A 23 1.84 10.77 14.56
CA ARG A 23 1.20 9.61 15.15
C ARG A 23 1.77 8.34 14.51
N ARG A 24 2.95 7.97 15.05
CA ARG A 24 3.66 6.67 14.99
C ARG A 24 4.77 6.52 13.94
N MET A 25 5.60 7.54 13.71
CA MET A 25 6.97 7.26 13.25
C MET A 25 7.70 6.50 14.36
N LEU A 26 8.44 5.46 13.98
CA LEU A 26 9.36 4.79 14.88
C LEU A 26 10.54 5.73 15.18
N PRO A 27 11.19 5.63 16.35
CA PRO A 27 12.49 6.24 16.54
C PRO A 27 13.45 5.77 15.45
N ASP A 28 14.27 6.67 14.90
CA ASP A 28 15.14 6.38 13.75
C ASP A 28 15.98 5.11 13.95
N ASP A 29 16.62 4.95 15.12
CA ASP A 29 17.40 3.75 15.45
C ASP A 29 16.55 2.46 15.39
N THR A 30 15.28 2.51 15.82
CA THR A 30 14.37 1.37 15.78
C THR A 30 13.92 1.07 14.36
N PHE A 31 13.64 2.12 13.57
CA PHE A 31 13.29 1.99 12.17
C PHE A 31 14.44 1.36 11.37
N GLU A 32 15.65 1.85 11.55
CA GLU A 32 16.85 1.38 10.86
C GLU A 32 17.16 -0.09 11.15
N VAL A 33 17.02 -0.52 12.41
CA VAL A 33 17.16 -1.93 12.79
C VAL A 33 16.09 -2.78 12.08
N LYS A 34 14.82 -2.39 12.15
CA LYS A 34 13.73 -3.13 11.51
C LYS A 34 13.85 -3.18 9.99
N LEU A 35 14.26 -2.07 9.37
CA LEU A 35 14.46 -2.00 7.93
C LEU A 35 15.60 -2.93 7.51
N THR A 36 16.72 -2.91 8.24
CA THR A 36 17.84 -3.83 7.99
C THR A 36 17.43 -5.30 8.12
N GLU A 37 16.66 -5.65 9.16
CA GLU A 37 16.12 -7.00 9.35
C GLU A 37 15.17 -7.40 8.21
N THR A 38 14.32 -6.48 7.77
CA THR A 38 13.38 -6.68 6.66
C THR A 38 14.11 -6.87 5.33
N MET A 39 15.10 -6.02 5.03
CA MET A 39 15.95 -6.13 3.84
C MET A 39 16.67 -7.48 3.83
N ALA A 40 17.23 -7.91 4.95
CA ALA A 40 17.88 -9.21 5.07
C ALA A 40 16.91 -10.38 4.82
N ALA A 41 15.69 -10.31 5.36
CA ALA A 41 14.66 -11.33 5.14
C ALA A 41 14.23 -11.38 3.66
N VAL A 42 14.03 -10.23 3.03
CA VAL A 42 13.67 -10.12 1.61
C VAL A 42 14.80 -10.65 0.72
N ARG A 43 16.06 -10.26 0.98
CA ARG A 43 17.26 -10.75 0.26
C ARG A 43 17.44 -12.25 0.37
N ALA A 44 17.27 -12.81 1.57
CA ALA A 44 17.37 -14.24 1.79
C ALA A 44 16.28 -14.99 1.00
N TRP A 45 15.06 -14.45 0.97
CA TRP A 45 13.95 -15.05 0.25
C TRP A 45 14.09 -14.89 -1.27
N SER A 46 14.52 -13.72 -1.76
CA SER A 46 14.63 -13.44 -3.20
C SER A 46 15.65 -14.33 -3.90
N GLY A 47 16.68 -14.77 -3.17
CA GLY A 47 17.62 -15.79 -3.65
C GLY A 47 16.97 -17.11 -4.08
N PHE A 48 15.78 -17.46 -3.57
CA PHE A 48 15.05 -18.68 -3.97
C PHE A 48 14.21 -18.53 -5.24
N VAL A 49 13.98 -17.29 -5.69
CA VAL A 49 13.19 -16.98 -6.90
C VAL A 49 14.03 -16.33 -8.00
N ALA A 50 15.32 -16.11 -7.78
CA ALA A 50 16.23 -15.48 -8.74
C ALA A 50 16.40 -16.24 -10.06
N ASP A 51 16.03 -17.53 -10.11
CA ASP A 51 15.97 -18.33 -11.35
C ASP A 51 14.69 -18.10 -12.17
N VAL A 52 13.62 -17.58 -11.55
CA VAL A 52 12.29 -17.40 -12.17
C VAL A 52 11.82 -15.94 -12.24
N ALA A 53 12.59 -15.01 -11.69
CA ALA A 53 12.33 -13.58 -11.74
C ALA A 53 13.63 -12.77 -11.77
N GLU A 54 13.60 -11.64 -12.45
CA GLU A 54 14.62 -10.61 -12.30
C GLU A 54 14.45 -9.95 -10.94
N VAL A 55 15.56 -9.80 -10.20
CA VAL A 55 15.58 -9.20 -8.86
C VAL A 55 16.34 -7.89 -8.94
N GLU A 56 15.68 -6.80 -8.56
CA GLU A 56 16.30 -5.51 -8.33
C GLU A 56 16.37 -5.27 -6.81
N ASP A 57 17.56 -4.94 -6.32
CA ASP A 57 17.79 -4.57 -4.92
C ASP A 57 18.87 -3.50 -4.89
N THR A 58 18.45 -2.25 -4.70
CA THR A 58 19.35 -1.10 -4.74
C THR A 58 19.04 -0.15 -3.60
N GLU A 59 20.09 0.51 -3.12
CA GLU A 59 19.97 1.61 -2.17
C GLU A 59 20.40 2.88 -2.92
N ILE A 60 19.47 3.81 -3.09
CA ILE A 60 19.68 5.05 -3.85
C ILE A 60 19.38 6.23 -2.92
N GLY A 61 20.43 6.92 -2.50
CA GLY A 61 20.30 8.02 -1.54
C GLY A 61 19.72 7.54 -0.22
N ASP A 62 18.55 8.07 0.14
CA ASP A 62 17.85 7.78 1.40
C ASP A 62 16.67 6.80 1.21
N ALA A 63 16.68 6.05 0.12
CA ALA A 63 15.64 5.08 -0.21
C ALA A 63 16.24 3.70 -0.49
N TRP A 64 15.52 2.67 -0.03
CA TRP A 64 15.75 1.29 -0.45
C TRP A 64 14.70 0.91 -1.49
N HIS A 65 15.17 0.42 -2.62
CA HIS A 65 14.37 -0.06 -3.75
C HIS A 65 14.51 -1.56 -3.87
N PHE A 66 13.38 -2.25 -3.93
CA PHE A 66 13.33 -3.69 -4.18
C PHE A 66 12.26 -4.00 -5.22
N GLY A 67 12.64 -4.74 -6.26
CA GLY A 67 11.77 -5.09 -7.38
C GLY A 67 11.88 -6.56 -7.76
N LEU A 68 10.76 -7.15 -8.17
CA LEU A 68 10.69 -8.47 -8.76
C LEU A 68 9.87 -8.44 -10.04
N VAL A 69 10.50 -8.84 -11.13
CA VAL A 69 9.86 -8.97 -12.44
C VAL A 69 9.88 -10.46 -12.84
N PRO A 70 8.73 -11.16 -12.79
CA PRO A 70 8.70 -12.58 -13.11
C PRO A 70 8.92 -12.84 -14.60
N HIS A 71 9.66 -13.90 -14.92
CA HIS A 71 9.81 -14.37 -16.31
C HIS A 71 8.52 -15.00 -16.85
N MET A 72 7.65 -15.50 -15.96
CA MET A 72 6.39 -16.12 -16.34
C MET A 72 5.36 -15.07 -16.77
N ALA A 73 4.93 -15.14 -18.03
CA ALA A 73 3.82 -14.32 -18.51
C ALA A 73 2.53 -14.57 -17.69
N GLY A 74 1.90 -13.50 -17.24
CA GLY A 74 0.69 -13.54 -16.40
C GLY A 74 0.97 -13.66 -14.90
N ALA A 75 2.23 -13.76 -14.47
CA ALA A 75 2.61 -13.55 -13.07
C ALA A 75 2.66 -12.06 -12.73
N CYS A 76 2.49 -11.73 -11.45
CA CYS A 76 2.39 -10.34 -10.98
C CYS A 76 3.76 -9.78 -10.61
N PRO A 77 4.27 -8.70 -11.24
CA PRO A 77 5.44 -8.02 -10.72
C PRO A 77 5.12 -7.32 -9.39
N VAL A 78 6.14 -7.10 -8.58
CA VAL A 78 6.06 -6.31 -7.34
C VAL A 78 7.28 -5.41 -7.19
N GLU A 79 7.06 -4.18 -6.77
CA GLU A 79 8.09 -3.22 -6.43
C GLU A 79 7.76 -2.54 -5.10
N VAL A 80 8.78 -2.31 -4.29
CA VAL A 80 8.71 -1.61 -3.02
C VAL A 80 9.81 -0.56 -2.99
N VAL A 81 9.43 0.67 -2.68
CA VAL A 81 10.36 1.77 -2.42
C VAL A 81 10.15 2.25 -1.00
N VAL A 82 11.11 2.01 -0.11
CA VAL A 82 11.07 2.47 1.28
C VAL A 82 11.87 3.75 1.40
N ARG A 83 11.21 4.87 1.72
CA ARG A 83 11.83 6.15 2.04
C ARG A 83 12.18 6.20 3.52
N ARG A 84 13.46 6.42 3.85
CA ARG A 84 13.92 6.48 5.25
C ARG A 84 13.50 7.79 5.93
N GLY A 85 13.62 8.93 5.24
CA GLY A 85 13.35 10.26 5.80
C GLY A 85 11.92 10.52 6.32
N ASP A 86 10.90 9.89 5.75
CA ASP A 86 9.50 9.99 6.22
C ASP A 86 8.91 8.65 6.69
N GLN A 87 9.70 7.57 6.68
CA GLN A 87 9.30 6.20 7.00
C GLN A 87 8.04 5.76 6.25
N ARG A 88 7.94 6.13 4.97
CA ARG A 88 6.86 5.71 4.07
C ARG A 88 7.37 4.74 3.03
N CYS A 89 6.45 3.93 2.50
CA CYS A 89 6.74 3.16 1.32
C CYS A 89 5.75 3.41 0.19
N ASP A 90 6.28 3.39 -1.01
CA ASP A 90 5.46 3.24 -2.21
C ASP A 90 5.51 1.77 -2.62
N LEU A 91 4.33 1.21 -2.90
CA LEU A 91 4.15 -0.20 -3.21
C LEU A 91 3.49 -0.32 -4.58
N THR A 92 4.17 -0.94 -5.53
CA THR A 92 3.59 -1.26 -6.83
C THR A 92 3.30 -2.76 -6.90
N ILE A 93 2.02 -3.13 -7.01
CA ILE A 93 1.57 -4.52 -7.18
C ILE A 93 0.50 -4.55 -8.26
N ALA A 94 0.52 -5.57 -9.11
CA ALA A 94 -0.49 -5.78 -10.14
C ALA A 94 -0.63 -4.62 -11.14
N GLY A 95 0.43 -3.80 -11.28
CA GLY A 95 0.46 -2.60 -12.11
C GLY A 95 -0.22 -1.37 -11.48
N GLU A 96 -0.61 -1.45 -10.21
CA GLU A 96 -1.16 -0.33 -9.44
C GLU A 96 -0.12 0.11 -8.40
N THR A 97 0.07 1.42 -8.28
CA THR A 97 0.99 2.02 -7.31
C THR A 97 0.20 2.64 -6.16
N TYR A 98 0.56 2.24 -4.94
CA TYR A 98 0.03 2.75 -3.70
C TYR A 98 1.11 3.57 -3.02
N GLU A 99 0.97 4.88 -3.09
CA GLU A 99 1.92 5.84 -2.53
C GLU A 99 1.67 6.05 -1.03
N ASP A 100 2.71 6.45 -0.32
CA ASP A 100 2.62 6.89 1.08
C ASP A 100 2.02 5.85 2.04
N VAL A 101 2.19 4.57 1.75
CA VAL A 101 1.76 3.50 2.65
C VAL A 101 2.57 3.60 3.94
N GLU A 102 1.86 3.77 5.07
CA GLU A 102 2.50 3.90 6.37
C GLU A 102 3.22 2.59 6.74
N LEU A 103 4.52 2.67 7.01
CA LEU A 103 5.34 1.55 7.49
C LEU A 103 5.11 1.30 8.98
N GLY A 104 3.84 1.15 9.38
CA GLY A 104 3.50 0.66 10.72
C GLY A 104 3.96 -0.79 10.96
N ASN A 105 4.25 -1.53 9.88
CA ASN A 105 4.64 -2.94 9.93
C ASN A 105 5.54 -3.34 8.75
N LEU A 106 6.83 -2.97 8.78
CA LEU A 106 7.85 -3.46 7.84
C LEU A 106 7.88 -5.00 7.73
N ASP A 107 7.54 -5.70 8.82
CA ASP A 107 7.48 -7.16 8.89
C ASP A 107 6.41 -7.76 7.96
N LEU A 108 5.52 -6.92 7.40
CA LEU A 108 4.55 -7.32 6.37
C LEU A 108 5.21 -7.53 5.00
N LEU A 109 6.24 -6.75 4.65
CA LEU A 109 6.82 -6.75 3.30
C LEU A 109 7.30 -8.13 2.85
N PRO A 110 8.06 -8.91 3.65
CA PRO A 110 8.50 -10.23 3.24
C PRO A 110 7.32 -11.18 2.97
N LYS A 111 6.27 -11.11 3.80
CA LYS A 111 5.05 -11.94 3.64
C LYS A 111 4.29 -11.57 2.38
N LEU A 112 4.17 -10.26 2.12
CA LEU A 112 3.47 -9.71 0.97
C LEU A 112 4.17 -10.11 -0.33
N ILE A 113 5.48 -9.90 -0.42
CA ILE A 113 6.30 -10.26 -1.57
C ILE A 113 6.21 -11.75 -1.87
N ALA A 114 6.33 -12.60 -0.83
CA ALA A 114 6.20 -14.05 -0.98
C ALA A 114 4.81 -14.46 -1.47
N ALA A 115 3.73 -13.86 -0.94
CA ALA A 115 2.37 -14.14 -1.36
C ALA A 115 2.12 -13.73 -2.82
N VAL A 116 2.68 -12.60 -3.28
CA VAL A 116 2.62 -12.18 -4.69
C VAL A 116 3.32 -13.20 -5.59
N ALA A 117 4.52 -13.64 -5.23
CA ALA A 117 5.26 -14.63 -5.99
C ALA A 117 4.56 -16.00 -6.04
N ASP A 118 3.81 -16.35 -4.99
CA ASP A 118 2.93 -17.53 -4.95
C ASP A 118 1.63 -17.36 -5.79
N GLY A 119 1.42 -16.21 -6.45
CA GLY A 119 0.22 -15.94 -7.24
C GLY A 119 -1.03 -15.66 -6.38
N ARG A 120 -0.88 -15.35 -5.09
CA ARG A 120 -2.00 -15.09 -4.16
C ARG A 120 -2.53 -13.66 -4.24
N VAL A 121 -2.44 -13.08 -5.43
CA VAL A 121 -2.80 -11.68 -5.71
C VAL A 121 -3.95 -11.62 -6.70
N ILE A 122 -4.90 -10.73 -6.42
CA ILE A 122 -6.04 -10.42 -7.26
C ILE A 122 -6.06 -8.93 -7.51
N ARG A 123 -6.23 -8.52 -8.77
CA ARG A 123 -6.66 -7.16 -9.10
C ARG A 123 -8.15 -7.16 -9.36
N ARG A 124 -8.89 -6.35 -8.61
CA ARG A 124 -10.34 -6.22 -8.69
C ARG A 124 -10.72 -4.84 -9.19
N HIS A 125 -11.58 -4.80 -10.21
CA HIS A 125 -12.21 -3.57 -10.67
C HIS A 125 -13.67 -3.52 -10.24
N GLY A 126 -14.08 -2.39 -9.68
CA GLY A 126 -15.50 -2.06 -9.52
C GLY A 126 -15.98 -1.28 -10.75
N VAL A 127 -16.86 -1.87 -11.54
CA VAL A 127 -17.36 -1.28 -12.79
C VAL A 127 -18.87 -1.03 -12.67
N SER A 128 -19.33 0.15 -13.06
CA SER A 128 -20.77 0.44 -13.14
C SER A 128 -21.44 -0.47 -14.15
N ARG A 129 -22.48 -1.20 -13.74
CA ARG A 129 -23.31 -2.03 -14.63
C ARG A 129 -24.05 -1.20 -15.67
N THR A 130 -24.41 0.03 -15.30
CA THR A 130 -25.20 0.92 -16.15
C THR A 130 -24.34 1.58 -17.22
N THR A 131 -23.13 2.03 -16.88
CA THR A 131 -22.30 2.85 -17.77
C THR A 131 -21.04 2.14 -18.27
N GLY A 132 -20.68 1.00 -17.68
CA GLY A 132 -19.41 0.33 -17.94
C GLY A 132 -18.18 1.08 -17.41
N LEU A 133 -18.37 2.19 -16.70
CA LEU A 133 -17.28 3.01 -16.18
C LEU A 133 -16.63 2.34 -14.96
N ARG A 134 -15.30 2.27 -14.93
CA ARG A 134 -14.56 1.82 -13.74
C ARG A 134 -14.59 2.90 -12.66
N HIS A 135 -15.03 2.55 -11.47
CA HIS A 135 -15.06 3.43 -10.30
C HIS A 135 -13.81 3.33 -9.45
N PHE A 136 -13.21 2.15 -9.36
CA PHE A 136 -11.99 1.93 -8.59
C PHE A 136 -11.27 0.67 -9.04
N THR A 137 -10.00 0.61 -8.64
CA THR A 137 -9.16 -0.57 -8.70
C THR A 137 -8.71 -0.92 -7.29
N ALA A 138 -8.77 -2.21 -6.96
CA ALA A 138 -8.27 -2.77 -5.71
C ALA A 138 -7.26 -3.88 -6.01
N THR A 139 -6.21 -3.94 -5.20
CA THR A 139 -5.26 -5.05 -5.14
C THR A 139 -5.48 -5.77 -3.82
N ILE A 140 -5.71 -7.09 -3.91
CA ILE A 140 -5.98 -7.97 -2.79
C ILE A 140 -4.90 -9.05 -2.78
N VAL A 141 -4.15 -9.15 -1.70
CA VAL A 141 -3.12 -10.18 -1.51
C VAL A 141 -3.46 -11.03 -0.30
N HIS A 142 -3.64 -12.33 -0.51
CA HIS A 142 -3.89 -13.29 0.57
C HIS A 142 -2.57 -13.77 1.17
N LEU A 143 -2.34 -13.42 2.43
CA LEU A 143 -1.08 -13.70 3.11
C LEU A 143 -1.07 -15.12 3.69
N PRO A 144 0.12 -15.72 3.94
CA PRO A 144 0.22 -17.10 4.41
C PRO A 144 -0.41 -17.37 5.78
N ASP A 145 -0.54 -16.35 6.62
CA ASP A 145 -1.17 -16.43 7.94
C ASP A 145 -2.70 -16.29 7.90
N GLY A 146 -3.29 -16.24 6.71
CA GLY A 146 -4.72 -16.08 6.49
C GLY A 146 -5.21 -14.64 6.56
N SER A 147 -4.32 -13.68 6.89
CA SER A 147 -4.66 -12.26 6.77
C SER A 147 -4.69 -11.81 5.31
N VAL A 148 -5.31 -10.66 5.07
CA VAL A 148 -5.46 -10.08 3.73
C VAL A 148 -4.89 -8.67 3.74
N PHE A 149 -3.99 -8.41 2.81
CA PHE A 149 -3.63 -7.04 2.44
C PHE A 149 -4.59 -6.59 1.34
N GLU A 150 -5.24 -5.44 1.54
CA GLU A 150 -6.12 -4.83 0.56
C GLU A 150 -5.79 -3.35 0.45
N ALA A 151 -5.55 -2.89 -0.78
CA ALA A 151 -5.35 -1.49 -1.10
C ALA A 151 -6.19 -1.13 -2.32
N ALA A 152 -6.86 0.01 -2.28
CA ALA A 152 -7.75 0.44 -3.35
C ALA A 152 -7.66 1.94 -3.57
N HIS A 153 -7.85 2.37 -4.82
CA HIS A 153 -8.00 3.78 -5.15
C HIS A 153 -9.14 3.97 -6.16
N ALA A 154 -9.79 5.12 -6.08
CA ALA A 154 -10.79 5.51 -7.06
C ALA A 154 -10.13 5.71 -8.44
N SER A 155 -10.88 5.42 -9.49
CA SER A 155 -10.49 5.81 -10.84
C SER A 155 -10.63 7.33 -10.98
N PRO A 156 -9.63 8.03 -11.54
CA PRO A 156 -9.71 9.47 -11.74
C PRO A 156 -10.97 9.87 -12.52
N GLY A 157 -11.72 10.84 -12.00
CA GLY A 157 -12.94 11.35 -12.63
C GLY A 157 -14.17 10.44 -12.54
N ALA A 158 -14.08 9.31 -11.82
CA ALA A 158 -15.27 8.51 -11.54
C ALA A 158 -16.18 9.26 -10.55
N PRO A 159 -17.50 9.34 -10.80
CA PRO A 159 -18.42 9.89 -9.83
C PRO A 159 -18.46 9.00 -8.57
N ALA A 160 -18.92 9.58 -7.46
CA ALA A 160 -19.18 8.81 -6.23
C ALA A 160 -20.09 7.61 -6.55
N VAL A 161 -19.83 6.48 -5.89
CA VAL A 161 -20.51 5.22 -6.18
C VAL A 161 -21.98 5.30 -5.77
N GLU A 162 -22.83 5.67 -6.71
CA GLU A 162 -24.30 5.61 -6.60
C GLU A 162 -24.90 4.52 -7.52
N ALA A 163 -24.09 3.96 -8.41
CA ALA A 163 -24.49 2.95 -9.40
C ALA A 163 -24.30 1.52 -8.88
N GLU A 164 -25.06 0.58 -9.45
CA GLU A 164 -24.85 -0.85 -9.23
C GLU A 164 -23.48 -1.27 -9.79
N ILE A 165 -22.62 -1.85 -8.94
CA ILE A 165 -21.26 -2.24 -9.29
C ILE A 165 -21.18 -3.73 -9.64
N GLU A 166 -20.59 -4.04 -10.79
CA GLU A 166 -20.09 -5.35 -11.18
C GLU A 166 -18.61 -5.48 -10.79
N TRP A 167 -18.27 -6.60 -10.19
CA TRP A 167 -16.90 -6.94 -9.79
C TRP A 167 -16.21 -7.73 -10.89
N ARG A 168 -15.03 -7.27 -11.32
CA ARG A 168 -14.20 -7.97 -12.29
C ARG A 168 -12.84 -8.26 -11.71
N ASP A 169 -12.55 -9.54 -11.54
CA ASP A 169 -11.32 -10.03 -10.92
C ASP A 169 -10.34 -10.54 -11.98
N LEU A 170 -9.09 -10.12 -11.83
CA LEU A 170 -7.94 -10.64 -12.56
C LEU A 170 -7.03 -11.37 -11.57
N HIS A 171 -6.83 -12.66 -11.80
CA HIS A 171 -5.90 -13.48 -11.04
C HIS A 171 -4.55 -13.56 -11.74
N PHE A 172 -3.49 -13.63 -10.96
CA PHE A 172 -2.13 -13.78 -11.46
C PHE A 172 -1.61 -15.19 -11.21
N LEU A 173 -0.70 -15.64 -12.08
CA LEU A 173 -0.03 -16.93 -11.94
C LEU A 173 1.10 -16.84 -10.90
N PRO A 174 1.44 -17.96 -10.22
CA PRO A 174 2.66 -18.04 -9.43
C PRO A 174 3.90 -17.95 -10.33
N TYR A 175 5.03 -17.49 -9.77
CA TYR A 175 6.29 -17.35 -10.50
C TYR A 175 6.84 -18.71 -10.96
N ARG A 176 6.57 -19.76 -10.19
CA ARG A 176 6.93 -21.15 -10.47
C ARG A 176 5.66 -22.02 -10.44
N ARG A 177 5.58 -23.00 -11.34
CA ARG A 177 4.50 -24.00 -11.41
C ARG A 177 4.92 -25.30 -10.75
#